data_AF-A0A7C4YKN1-F1
#
_entry.id   AF-A0A7C4YKN1-F1
#
_cell.length_a   1.000
_cell.length_b   1.000
_cell.length_c   1.000
_cell.angle_alpha   90.00
_cell.angle_beta   90.00
_cell.angle_gamma   90.00
#
_symmetry.space_group_name_H-M   'P 1'
#
loop_
_entity.id
_entity.type
_entity.pdbx_description
1 polymer ?
#
loop_
_entity_poly.entity_id
_entity_poly.type
_entity_poly.pdbx_seq_one_letter_code
_entity_poly.pdbx_strand_id
1 'polypeptide(L)'
;MSYRVESLMSARLFVVPQHAGGKVYFLSNLSGQLGLYAMNFGSSVPEPLLPPHIALQNPHLIGGLSFYVFSKLKKILVMIDKDGDENYQPMLIPIDGGFPEPAFGNFFADYRVHLDECDGDKGIAYLNAERRDKPMIETYRADLKTGKLTKVAESQFGYGVSAYNKNHNKLLLGTGYTVGDGVLCLWDKGKQTTLYGKLLEDRAEGEEVPLNGLGSSVFSPSEKGALIVSSVFDDTYSLGFIDFARPGELEQIQLRGVKHKGVGELIELVHLRKDRYMLLFNIDGCSWVYEGSFNEKKLRMTLEHVLVGAKPLDGGMLERVHYDAKDDVFTFSLSTATSPTQIYTVGGKKRNKTTRHTNEKIIGIPDSLLSKGEDASFLSHDGLRTSARLYLPAKGLGYKGPRPVVYYIHGGPQGQERPDFAWFSMPLIQYLTLRGFAVFVPNVRGSTGYGLSYTKHVDRDWGGQDRLDHVHAMKNVLPKDKRLDVKRAAVVGRSYGGYMTLIQAGMHPDLWKASCDMFGPYDLLTFSERIPETWKPYFKIALGDPEKAEERAFLVERSPKTHLHN
;
A
#
# COMPACT_ATOMS: atom_id res chain seq x y z
N MET A 1 29.00 19.77 -11.84
CA MET A 1 28.52 20.03 -10.45
C MET A 1 28.11 18.69 -9.86
N SER A 2 28.46 18.43 -8.59
CA SER A 2 27.97 17.25 -7.88
C SER A 2 26.72 17.65 -7.11
N TYR A 3 25.58 17.04 -7.41
CA TYR A 3 24.32 17.27 -6.70
C TYR A 3 24.34 16.51 -5.37
N ARG A 4 23.95 17.21 -4.30
CA ARG A 4 23.96 16.71 -2.93
C ARG A 4 22.74 15.80 -2.69
N VAL A 5 22.97 14.65 -2.02
CA VAL A 5 21.89 13.70 -1.66
C VAL A 5 20.87 14.35 -0.73
N GLU A 6 21.33 15.28 0.10
CA GLU A 6 20.54 16.05 1.04
C GLU A 6 19.41 16.80 0.34
N SER A 7 19.59 17.23 -0.92
CA SER A 7 18.55 17.88 -1.72
C SER A 7 17.31 17.00 -1.89
N LEU A 8 17.54 15.70 -2.09
CA LEU A 8 16.50 14.69 -2.28
C LEU A 8 15.89 14.27 -0.94
N MET A 9 16.73 14.13 0.10
CA MET A 9 16.27 13.79 1.46
C MET A 9 15.51 14.93 2.15
N SER A 10 15.83 16.18 1.80
CA SER A 10 15.17 17.37 2.36
C SER A 10 13.82 17.69 1.71
N ALA A 11 13.49 17.02 0.59
CA ALA A 11 12.22 17.21 -0.09
C ALA A 11 11.08 16.95 0.90
N ARG A 12 10.19 17.93 1.00
CA ARG A 12 9.10 17.84 1.98
C ARG A 12 8.06 16.83 1.52
N LEU A 13 7.57 16.06 2.49
CA LEU A 13 6.46 15.15 2.29
C LEU A 13 5.17 15.84 2.71
N PHE A 14 4.12 15.66 1.93
CA PHE A 14 2.76 16.11 2.23
C PHE A 14 1.83 14.94 1.99
N VAL A 15 1.56 14.14 3.01
CA VAL A 15 0.90 12.82 2.85
C VAL A 15 -0.33 12.71 3.74
N VAL A 16 -1.23 11.79 3.42
CA VAL A 16 -2.48 11.53 4.17
C VAL A 16 -3.35 12.79 4.37
N PRO A 17 -3.68 13.58 3.32
CA PRO A 17 -4.47 14.78 3.54
C PRO A 17 -5.95 14.47 3.82
N GLN A 18 -6.52 15.18 4.80
CA GLN A 18 -7.93 15.19 5.13
C GLN A 18 -8.45 16.62 5.13
N HIS A 19 -9.49 16.90 4.35
CA HIS A 19 -10.20 18.17 4.40
C HIS A 19 -11.31 18.11 5.45
N ALA A 20 -11.32 19.06 6.37
CA ALA A 20 -12.38 19.19 7.37
C ALA A 20 -12.47 20.63 7.89
N GLY A 21 -13.68 21.20 7.90
CA GLY A 21 -13.95 22.50 8.53
C GLY A 21 -13.16 23.66 7.93
N GLY A 22 -12.91 23.66 6.61
CA GLY A 22 -12.16 24.71 5.92
C GLY A 22 -10.63 24.64 6.10
N LYS A 23 -10.13 23.59 6.75
CA LYS A 23 -8.70 23.27 6.88
C LYS A 23 -8.37 21.96 6.17
N VAL A 24 -7.12 21.82 5.72
CA VAL A 24 -6.53 20.56 5.28
C VAL A 24 -5.52 20.12 6.33
N TYR A 25 -5.75 18.94 6.90
CA TYR A 25 -4.88 18.25 7.85
C TYR A 25 -4.05 17.23 7.11
N PHE A 26 -2.77 17.08 7.43
CA PHE A 26 -1.87 16.18 6.70
C PHE A 26 -0.63 15.88 7.52
N LEU A 27 0.08 14.80 7.16
CA LEU A 27 1.39 14.51 7.70
C LEU A 27 2.48 15.16 6.85
N SER A 28 3.50 15.71 7.51
CA SER A 28 4.63 16.32 6.82
C SER A 28 5.91 16.28 7.62
N ASN A 29 7.04 16.24 6.93
CA ASN A 29 8.39 16.30 7.52
C ASN A 29 8.96 17.74 7.59
N LEU A 30 8.12 18.78 7.63
CA LEU A 30 8.54 20.19 7.67
C LEU A 30 9.52 20.49 8.82
N SER A 31 9.35 19.84 9.97
CA SER A 31 10.25 19.96 11.13
C SER A 31 11.56 19.17 11.02
N GLY A 32 11.73 18.36 9.96
CA GLY A 32 12.82 17.38 9.83
C GLY A 32 12.40 15.95 10.15
N GLN A 33 11.29 15.78 10.87
CA GLN A 33 10.60 14.50 11.10
C GLN A 33 9.12 14.63 10.75
N LEU A 34 8.49 13.50 10.39
CA LEU A 34 7.06 13.45 10.12
C LEU A 34 6.29 13.87 11.38
N GLY A 35 5.35 14.78 11.21
CA GLY A 35 4.43 15.25 12.24
C GLY A 35 3.08 15.58 11.61
N LEU A 36 2.09 15.90 12.44
CA LEU A 36 0.76 16.29 11.99
C LEU A 36 0.66 17.81 11.87
N TYR A 37 0.13 18.28 10.73
CA TYR A 37 -0.02 19.69 10.41
C TYR A 37 -1.43 19.99 9.94
N ALA A 38 -1.84 21.25 10.06
CA ALA A 38 -3.00 21.79 9.37
C ALA A 38 -2.66 23.07 8.61
N MET A 39 -3.41 23.35 7.56
CA MET A 39 -3.41 24.65 6.87
C MET A 39 -4.82 25.02 6.43
N ASN A 40 -5.11 26.30 6.27
CA ASN A 40 -6.36 26.75 5.66
C ASN A 40 -6.48 26.27 4.21
N PHE A 41 -7.70 25.97 3.81
CA PHE A 41 -8.03 25.61 2.43
C PHE A 41 -7.71 26.77 1.47
N GLY A 42 -7.05 26.45 0.35
CA GLY A 42 -6.68 27.45 -0.66
C GLY A 42 -5.23 27.97 -0.54
N SER A 43 -4.45 27.40 0.37
CA SER A 43 -3.04 27.70 0.69
C SER A 43 -2.84 28.73 1.81
N SER A 44 -2.14 28.30 2.86
CA SER A 44 -1.62 29.11 3.96
C SER A 44 -0.40 28.41 4.56
N VAL A 45 0.30 29.05 5.51
CA VAL A 45 1.44 28.44 6.19
C VAL A 45 0.96 27.24 7.03
N PRO A 46 1.55 26.05 6.86
CA PRO A 46 1.23 24.90 7.72
C PRO A 46 1.59 25.14 9.18
N GLU A 47 0.68 24.78 10.08
CA GLU A 47 0.84 24.86 11.53
C GLU A 47 1.01 23.45 12.12
N PRO A 48 2.03 23.20 12.94
CA PRO A 48 2.20 21.90 13.61
C PRO A 48 1.12 21.70 14.68
N LEU A 49 0.55 20.51 14.75
CA LEU A 49 -0.49 20.14 15.73
C LEU A 49 0.04 19.25 16.87
N LEU A 50 1.28 18.80 16.77
CA LEU A 50 1.94 17.95 17.76
C LEU A 50 3.22 18.63 18.28
N PRO A 51 3.63 18.33 19.52
CA PRO A 51 4.93 18.74 20.04
C PRO A 51 6.09 18.28 19.13
N PRO A 52 7.15 19.10 18.97
CA PRO A 52 8.21 18.84 18.00
C PRO A 52 9.09 17.63 18.31
N HIS A 53 8.99 17.03 19.49
CA HIS A 53 9.73 15.81 19.86
C HIS A 53 8.96 14.53 19.53
N ILE A 54 7.67 14.62 19.17
CA ILE A 54 6.88 13.48 18.73
C ILE A 54 7.03 13.36 17.22
N ALA A 55 7.64 12.28 16.78
CA ALA A 55 7.70 11.89 15.37
C ALA A 55 6.54 10.92 15.08
N LEU A 56 5.93 11.09 13.92
CA LEU A 56 4.98 10.13 13.38
C LEU A 56 5.69 9.21 12.39
N GLN A 57 5.22 7.97 12.33
CA GLN A 57 5.62 6.92 11.43
C GLN A 57 5.33 7.26 9.95
N ASN A 58 6.07 6.59 9.05
CA ASN A 58 5.78 6.66 7.61
C ASN A 58 4.42 5.99 7.33
N PRO A 59 3.46 6.67 6.69
CA PRO A 59 2.13 6.11 6.44
C PRO A 59 2.15 4.84 5.56
N HIS A 60 3.22 4.60 4.80
CA HIS A 60 3.41 3.35 4.04
C HIS A 60 3.68 2.12 4.90
N LEU A 61 4.02 2.29 6.18
CA LEU A 61 4.39 1.20 7.11
C LEU A 61 3.31 0.93 8.16
N ILE A 62 2.27 1.76 8.23
CA ILE A 62 1.15 1.56 9.15
C ILE A 62 -0.04 0.98 8.39
N GLY A 63 -0.60 -0.12 8.89
CA GLY A 63 -1.90 -0.62 8.44
C GLY A 63 -3.01 0.33 8.88
N GLY A 64 -3.93 0.65 7.95
CA GLY A 64 -5.06 1.54 8.22
C GLY A 64 -4.70 3.03 8.15
N LEU A 65 -5.44 3.85 8.90
CA LEU A 65 -5.30 5.30 8.95
C LEU A 65 -4.25 5.74 9.97
N SER A 66 -3.37 6.68 9.60
CA SER A 66 -2.43 7.28 10.57
C SER A 66 -3.13 8.25 11.53
N PHE A 67 -4.20 8.93 11.08
CA PHE A 67 -5.02 9.80 11.90
C PHE A 67 -6.42 9.98 11.28
N TYR A 68 -7.35 10.53 12.05
CA TYR A 68 -8.65 10.99 11.55
C TYR A 68 -9.17 12.20 12.34
N VAL A 69 -9.66 13.21 11.62
CA VAL A 69 -10.19 14.46 12.18
C VAL A 69 -11.70 14.35 12.43
N PHE A 70 -12.09 14.43 13.70
CA PHE A 70 -13.48 14.47 14.13
C PHE A 70 -13.92 15.92 14.37
N SER A 71 -14.21 16.65 13.28
CA SER A 71 -14.49 18.10 13.33
C SER A 71 -15.62 18.50 14.29
N LYS A 72 -16.70 17.70 14.36
CA LYS A 72 -17.82 17.91 15.30
C LYS A 72 -17.42 17.72 16.76
N LEU A 73 -16.44 16.87 17.04
CA LEU A 73 -15.90 16.64 18.38
C LEU A 73 -14.78 17.60 18.74
N LYS A 74 -14.28 18.38 17.77
CA LYS A 74 -13.08 19.22 17.90
C LYS A 74 -11.87 18.41 18.42
N LYS A 75 -11.73 17.18 17.94
CA LYS A 75 -10.63 16.27 18.27
C LYS A 75 -10.04 15.62 17.04
N ILE A 76 -8.80 15.17 17.15
CA ILE A 76 -8.13 14.33 16.16
C ILE A 76 -7.69 13.05 16.88
N LEU A 77 -8.02 11.90 16.30
CA LEU A 77 -7.47 10.61 16.70
C LEU A 77 -6.20 10.38 15.88
N VAL A 78 -5.08 10.13 16.54
CA VAL A 78 -3.76 9.97 15.92
C VAL A 78 -3.16 8.65 16.42
N MET A 79 -2.61 7.87 15.51
CA MET A 79 -1.88 6.64 15.83
C MET A 79 -0.41 6.98 16.04
N ILE A 80 0.13 6.66 17.21
CA ILE A 80 1.50 7.02 17.61
C ILE A 80 2.21 5.77 18.11
N ASP A 81 3.42 5.49 17.62
CA ASP A 81 4.32 4.47 18.19
C ASP A 81 5.39 5.12 19.08
N LYS A 82 6.30 4.31 19.64
CA LYS A 82 7.40 4.82 20.44
C LYS A 82 8.73 4.45 19.80
N ASP A 83 9.47 5.46 19.36
CA ASP A 83 10.82 5.31 18.81
C ASP A 83 10.92 4.28 17.65
N GLY A 84 9.85 4.15 16.85
CA GLY A 84 9.80 3.23 15.71
C GLY A 84 9.64 1.75 16.09
N ASP A 85 9.15 1.44 17.29
CA ASP A 85 8.85 0.06 17.73
C ASP A 85 7.64 -0.57 17.02
N GLU A 86 6.99 0.19 16.12
CA GLU A 86 5.78 -0.17 15.37
C GLU A 86 4.59 -0.53 16.28
N ASN A 87 4.63 -0.17 17.57
CA ASN A 87 3.57 -0.46 18.53
C ASN A 87 2.57 0.69 18.64
N TYR A 88 1.81 0.90 17.56
CA TYR A 88 0.88 2.01 17.42
C TYR A 88 -0.21 2.03 18.51
N GLN A 89 -0.40 3.19 19.15
CA GLN A 89 -1.43 3.46 20.15
C GLN A 89 -2.39 4.55 19.68
N PRO A 90 -3.70 4.43 19.96
CA PRO A 90 -4.68 5.46 19.65
C PRO A 90 -4.61 6.62 20.66
N MET A 91 -4.27 7.81 20.17
CA MET A 91 -4.12 9.03 20.98
C MET A 91 -5.07 10.12 20.52
N LEU A 92 -5.59 10.93 21.44
CA LEU A 92 -6.42 12.10 21.14
C LEU A 92 -5.65 13.39 21.34
N ILE A 93 -5.85 14.33 20.43
CA ILE A 93 -5.45 15.74 20.58
C ILE A 93 -6.63 16.68 20.30
N PRO A 94 -6.62 17.92 20.82
CA PRO A 94 -7.51 18.98 20.37
C PRO A 94 -7.34 19.23 18.86
N ILE A 95 -8.41 19.69 18.20
CA ILE A 95 -8.38 19.96 16.75
C ILE A 95 -7.37 21.03 16.32
N ASP A 96 -7.06 21.98 17.21
CA ASP A 96 -6.08 23.03 16.98
C ASP A 96 -4.67 22.64 17.49
N GLY A 97 -4.46 21.38 17.85
CA GLY A 97 -3.19 20.84 18.31
C GLY A 97 -3.04 20.79 19.83
N GLY A 98 -2.08 19.99 20.30
CA GLY A 98 -1.80 19.81 21.72
C GLY A 98 -0.99 18.56 22.03
N PHE A 99 -0.78 18.29 23.31
CA PHE A 99 -0.14 17.05 23.75
C PHE A 99 -1.11 15.87 23.57
N PRO A 100 -0.67 14.75 22.98
CA PRO A 100 -1.49 13.57 22.82
C PRO A 100 -1.79 12.89 24.16
N GLU A 101 -3.04 12.51 24.37
CA GLU A 101 -3.51 11.73 25.52
C GLU A 101 -4.07 10.38 25.05
N PRO A 102 -3.92 9.29 25.84
CA PRO A 102 -4.49 7.99 25.47
C PRO A 102 -6.01 8.07 25.23
N ALA A 103 -6.47 7.66 24.04
CA ALA A 103 -7.87 7.80 23.65
C ALA A 103 -8.83 6.99 24.53
N PHE A 104 -8.35 5.90 25.13
CA PHE A 104 -9.13 4.94 25.92
C PHE A 104 -8.40 4.56 27.23
N GLY A 105 -7.71 5.50 27.84
CA GLY A 105 -6.84 5.24 28.99
C GLY A 105 -5.77 4.20 28.64
N ASN A 106 -5.48 3.28 29.56
CA ASN A 106 -4.45 2.24 29.37
C ASN A 106 -5.00 0.93 28.79
N PHE A 107 -6.20 0.92 28.21
CA PHE A 107 -6.84 -0.32 27.74
C PHE A 107 -5.98 -1.08 26.70
N PHE A 108 -5.32 -0.36 25.79
CA PHE A 108 -4.52 -0.94 24.71
C PHE A 108 -3.03 -1.08 25.01
N ALA A 109 -2.61 -0.97 26.28
CA ALA A 109 -1.18 -0.99 26.64
C ALA A 109 -0.41 -2.23 26.13
N ASP A 110 -1.07 -3.40 26.11
CA ASP A 110 -0.51 -4.68 25.65
C ASP A 110 -0.90 -5.05 24.20
N TYR A 111 -1.31 -4.05 23.41
CA TYR A 111 -1.74 -4.23 22.03
C TYR A 111 -0.92 -3.36 21.08
N ARG A 112 -0.77 -3.81 19.82
CA ARG A 112 -0.54 -2.91 18.69
C ARG A 112 -1.89 -2.61 18.04
N VAL A 113 -2.22 -1.34 17.81
CA VAL A 113 -3.57 -0.97 17.33
C VAL A 113 -3.50 -0.31 15.97
N HIS A 114 -4.34 -0.77 15.05
CA HIS A 114 -4.57 -0.17 13.74
C HIS A 114 -5.93 0.52 13.71
N LEU A 115 -6.02 1.65 12.99
CA LEU A 115 -7.26 2.39 12.80
C LEU A 115 -7.84 2.05 11.43
N ASP A 116 -8.93 1.29 11.40
CA ASP A 116 -9.54 0.82 10.15
C ASP A 116 -10.39 1.93 9.52
N GLU A 117 -11.59 2.14 10.08
CA GLU A 117 -12.65 2.96 9.51
C GLU A 117 -13.17 3.97 10.54
N CYS A 118 -13.63 5.13 10.06
CA CYS A 118 -14.13 6.21 10.92
C CYS A 118 -15.44 6.80 10.38
N ASP A 119 -16.37 7.11 11.27
CA ASP A 119 -17.51 7.99 11.01
C ASP A 119 -17.34 9.29 11.80
N GLY A 120 -16.85 10.31 11.11
CA GLY A 120 -16.64 11.65 11.65
C GLY A 120 -17.91 12.35 12.14
N ASP A 121 -19.07 12.00 11.57
CA ASP A 121 -20.36 12.60 11.93
C ASP A 121 -20.89 12.04 13.24
N LYS A 122 -20.66 10.74 13.49
CA LYS A 122 -21.12 10.06 14.70
C LYS A 122 -20.08 9.99 15.80
N GLY A 123 -18.80 10.22 15.49
CA GLY A 123 -17.71 10.09 16.45
C GLY A 123 -17.35 8.63 16.71
N ILE A 124 -17.45 7.78 15.69
CA ILE A 124 -17.18 6.35 15.79
C ILE A 124 -15.87 6.04 15.07
N ALA A 125 -15.04 5.20 15.68
CA ALA A 125 -13.87 4.61 15.06
C ALA A 125 -13.92 3.08 15.18
N TYR A 126 -13.40 2.38 14.18
CA TYR A 126 -13.17 0.94 14.20
C TYR A 126 -11.69 0.68 14.31
N LEU A 127 -11.31 -0.17 15.25
CA LEU A 127 -9.94 -0.47 15.60
C LEU A 127 -9.68 -1.96 15.45
N ASN A 128 -8.51 -2.30 14.93
CA ASN A 128 -8.02 -3.66 14.85
C ASN A 128 -6.81 -3.77 15.80
N ALA A 129 -6.97 -4.49 16.90
CA ALA A 129 -6.02 -4.53 18.00
C ALA A 129 -5.33 -5.89 18.07
N GLU A 130 -4.05 -5.91 17.72
CA GLU A 130 -3.20 -7.09 17.76
C GLU A 130 -2.64 -7.31 19.16
N ARG A 131 -2.87 -8.51 19.71
CA ARG A 131 -2.29 -8.88 20.99
C ARG A 131 -0.80 -9.14 20.86
N ARG A 132 -0.04 -8.66 21.85
CA ARG A 132 1.42 -8.87 21.89
C ARG A 132 1.84 -10.18 22.52
N ASP A 133 0.96 -10.80 23.31
CA ASP A 133 1.23 -12.02 24.08
C ASP A 133 0.84 -13.32 23.34
N LYS A 134 0.01 -13.24 22.30
CA LYS A 134 -0.47 -14.41 21.55
C LYS A 134 -0.92 -14.03 20.14
N PRO A 135 -1.00 -14.97 19.19
CA PRO A 135 -1.48 -14.73 17.83
C PRO A 135 -2.99 -14.54 17.79
N MET A 136 -3.48 -13.41 18.31
CA MET A 136 -4.91 -13.08 18.33
C MET A 136 -5.10 -11.59 18.05
N ILE A 137 -6.08 -11.30 17.22
CA ILE A 137 -6.43 -9.95 16.79
C ILE A 137 -7.88 -9.70 17.16
N GLU A 138 -8.15 -8.56 17.78
CA GLU A 138 -9.46 -8.17 18.29
C GLU A 138 -9.98 -6.91 17.60
N THR A 139 -11.20 -6.96 17.09
CA THR A 139 -11.84 -5.82 16.42
C THR A 139 -12.73 -5.09 17.42
N TYR A 140 -12.58 -3.77 17.51
CA TYR A 140 -13.34 -2.91 18.41
C TYR A 140 -14.08 -1.81 17.66
N ARG A 141 -15.30 -1.52 18.12
CA ARG A 141 -15.99 -0.26 17.83
C ARG A 141 -15.80 0.69 19.01
N ALA A 142 -15.21 1.84 18.74
CA ALA A 142 -15.00 2.91 19.70
C ALA A 142 -16.03 4.04 19.51
N ASP A 143 -16.60 4.52 20.61
CA ASP A 143 -17.36 5.77 20.67
C ASP A 143 -16.51 6.86 21.33
N LEU A 144 -16.04 7.83 20.54
CA LEU A 144 -15.15 8.89 21.01
C LEU A 144 -15.84 9.96 21.85
N LYS A 145 -17.19 9.99 21.90
CA LYS A 145 -17.93 10.89 22.78
C LYS A 145 -17.95 10.37 24.21
N THR A 146 -18.06 9.05 24.36
CA THR A 146 -18.20 8.39 25.67
C THR A 146 -16.92 7.70 26.14
N GLY A 147 -15.96 7.45 25.24
CA GLY A 147 -14.77 6.62 25.51
C GLY A 147 -15.08 5.12 25.54
N LYS A 148 -16.30 4.70 25.18
CA LYS A 148 -16.71 3.30 25.25
C LYS A 148 -16.10 2.48 24.12
N LEU A 149 -15.51 1.35 24.47
CA LEU A 149 -15.09 0.30 23.54
C LEU A 149 -16.09 -0.86 23.55
N THR A 150 -16.43 -1.38 22.39
CA THR A 150 -17.24 -2.60 22.22
C THR A 150 -16.51 -3.55 21.30
N LYS A 151 -16.13 -4.72 21.80
CA LYS A 151 -15.56 -5.80 21.00
C LYS A 151 -16.60 -6.29 19.99
N VAL A 152 -16.19 -6.38 18.73
CA VAL A 152 -17.03 -6.77 17.59
C VAL A 152 -16.77 -8.22 17.20
N ALA A 153 -15.48 -8.58 17.07
CA ALA A 153 -15.02 -9.90 16.64
C ALA A 153 -13.58 -10.14 17.12
N GLU A 154 -13.10 -11.38 17.03
CA GLU A 154 -11.69 -11.74 17.19
C GLU A 154 -11.34 -12.97 16.37
N SER A 155 -10.09 -13.06 15.90
CA SER A 155 -9.53 -14.28 15.30
C SER A 155 -8.00 -14.19 15.22
N GLN A 156 -7.33 -15.30 14.91
CA GLN A 156 -5.88 -15.32 14.72
C GLN A 156 -5.43 -14.49 13.50
N PHE A 157 -6.29 -14.36 12.49
CA PHE A 157 -6.05 -13.60 11.26
C PHE A 157 -6.76 -12.24 11.25
N GLY A 158 -7.46 -11.90 12.34
CA GLY A 158 -8.22 -10.68 12.50
C GLY A 158 -9.48 -10.60 11.63
N TYR A 159 -10.35 -9.66 12.00
CA TYR A 159 -11.49 -9.24 11.20
C TYR A 159 -11.43 -7.73 10.99
N GLY A 160 -10.86 -7.29 9.86
CA GLY A 160 -10.85 -5.88 9.49
C GLY A 160 -12.27 -5.40 9.18
N VAL A 161 -12.63 -4.19 9.63
CA VAL A 161 -13.91 -3.58 9.25
C VAL A 161 -13.76 -2.94 7.88
N SER A 162 -14.32 -3.56 6.85
CA SER A 162 -14.27 -3.02 5.48
C SER A 162 -15.34 -1.95 5.24
N ALA A 163 -16.49 -2.05 5.88
CA ALA A 163 -17.55 -1.04 5.78
C ALA A 163 -18.54 -1.15 6.93
N TYR A 164 -19.26 -0.06 7.19
CA TYR A 164 -20.37 0.01 8.14
C TYR A 164 -21.62 0.57 7.46
N ASN A 165 -22.79 0.10 7.88
CA ASN A 165 -24.05 0.64 7.40
C ASN A 165 -24.41 1.94 8.14
N LYS A 166 -25.42 2.68 7.66
CA LYS A 166 -25.78 4.00 8.21
C LYS A 166 -26.00 4.00 9.72
N ASN A 167 -26.46 2.90 10.31
CA ASN A 167 -26.81 2.83 11.73
C ASN A 167 -25.75 2.12 12.59
N HIS A 168 -24.62 1.69 12.01
CA HIS A 168 -23.57 0.90 12.69
C HIS A 168 -24.08 -0.35 13.39
N ASN A 169 -25.22 -0.88 12.93
CA ASN A 169 -25.77 -2.14 13.43
C ASN A 169 -25.40 -3.31 12.51
N LYS A 170 -24.93 -3.02 11.29
CA LYS A 170 -24.34 -3.98 10.37
C LYS A 170 -22.94 -3.54 9.94
N LEU A 171 -22.02 -4.50 9.86
CA LEU A 171 -20.65 -4.31 9.41
C LEU A 171 -20.30 -5.38 8.37
N LEU A 172 -19.51 -4.99 7.38
CA LEU A 172 -18.78 -5.93 6.53
C LEU A 172 -17.42 -6.16 7.16
N LEU A 173 -17.14 -7.41 7.52
CA LEU A 173 -15.90 -7.85 8.13
C LEU A 173 -15.11 -8.69 7.12
N GLY A 174 -13.83 -8.38 6.92
CA GLY A 174 -12.92 -9.16 6.08
C GLY A 174 -11.87 -9.87 6.92
N THR A 175 -11.57 -11.11 6.57
CA THR A 175 -10.40 -11.86 7.06
C THR A 175 -9.74 -12.59 5.88
N GLY A 176 -8.47 -12.99 6.02
CA GLY A 176 -7.75 -13.68 4.95
C GLY A 176 -6.50 -14.39 5.43
N TYR A 177 -6.07 -15.39 4.66
CA TYR A 177 -5.03 -16.34 5.08
C TYR A 177 -3.77 -16.28 4.21
N THR A 178 -3.95 -16.03 2.92
CA THR A 178 -2.90 -15.67 1.94
C THR A 178 -3.48 -14.69 0.93
N VAL A 179 -2.64 -14.09 0.08
CA VAL A 179 -3.16 -13.30 -1.05
C VAL A 179 -4.05 -14.19 -1.91
N GLY A 180 -5.24 -13.70 -2.25
CA GLY A 180 -6.24 -14.47 -2.99
C GLY A 180 -7.20 -15.29 -2.12
N ASP A 181 -6.88 -15.53 -0.85
CA ASP A 181 -7.69 -16.37 0.04
C ASP A 181 -8.33 -15.51 1.14
N GLY A 182 -9.48 -14.91 0.80
CA GLY A 182 -10.25 -14.05 1.69
C GLY A 182 -11.60 -14.64 2.08
N VAL A 183 -12.15 -14.15 3.19
CA VAL A 183 -13.51 -14.43 3.63
C VAL A 183 -14.18 -13.11 3.99
N LEU A 184 -15.37 -12.89 3.42
CA LEU A 184 -16.21 -11.75 3.76
C LEU A 184 -17.36 -12.23 4.65
N CYS A 185 -17.57 -11.55 5.76
CA CYS A 185 -18.65 -11.81 6.69
C CYS A 185 -19.54 -10.57 6.88
N LEU A 186 -20.83 -10.80 7.10
CA LEU A 186 -21.77 -9.81 7.60
C LEU A 186 -21.88 -9.98 9.12
N TRP A 187 -21.53 -8.93 9.85
CA TRP A 187 -21.88 -8.80 11.26
C TRP A 187 -23.18 -8.01 11.38
N ASP A 188 -24.21 -8.55 12.04
CA ASP A 188 -25.49 -7.89 12.32
C ASP A 188 -25.82 -8.03 13.81
N LYS A 189 -25.69 -6.94 14.57
CA LYS A 189 -26.00 -6.86 16.00
C LYS A 189 -25.44 -8.01 16.85
N GLY A 190 -24.20 -8.42 16.58
CA GLY A 190 -23.51 -9.48 17.32
C GLY A 190 -23.56 -10.86 16.66
N LYS A 191 -24.37 -11.05 15.61
CA LYS A 191 -24.35 -12.28 14.81
C LYS A 191 -23.46 -12.10 13.58
N GLN A 192 -22.43 -12.94 13.46
CA GLN A 192 -21.59 -13.01 12.27
C GLN A 192 -22.11 -14.10 11.32
N THR A 193 -22.20 -13.79 10.02
CA THR A 193 -22.58 -14.72 8.95
C THR A 193 -21.57 -14.62 7.82
N THR A 194 -21.01 -15.75 7.38
CA THR A 194 -20.15 -15.77 6.20
C THR A 194 -20.98 -15.46 4.95
N LEU A 195 -20.56 -14.44 4.20
CA LEU A 195 -21.16 -14.06 2.94
C LEU A 195 -20.46 -14.74 1.77
N TYR A 196 -19.12 -14.76 1.75
CA TYR A 196 -18.35 -15.35 0.65
C TYR A 196 -16.98 -15.84 1.14
N GLY A 197 -16.45 -16.90 0.54
CA GLY A 197 -15.24 -17.59 1.02
C GLY A 197 -15.55 -18.61 2.12
N LYS A 198 -14.50 -19.27 2.62
CA LYS A 198 -14.60 -20.32 3.64
C LYS A 198 -13.61 -20.05 4.76
N LEU A 199 -14.09 -19.99 6.00
CA LEU A 199 -13.25 -19.77 7.18
C LEU A 199 -12.27 -20.94 7.34
N LEU A 200 -11.06 -20.68 7.83
CA LEU A 200 -10.00 -21.67 7.97
C LEU A 200 -10.41 -22.81 8.93
N GLU A 201 -11.13 -22.48 10.00
CA GLU A 201 -11.67 -23.45 10.97
C GLU A 201 -12.75 -24.38 10.39
N ASP A 202 -13.41 -23.96 9.30
CA ASP A 202 -14.43 -24.76 8.62
C ASP A 202 -13.84 -25.66 7.53
N ARG A 203 -12.53 -25.56 7.26
CA ARG A 203 -11.84 -26.33 6.22
C ARG A 203 -11.44 -27.70 6.74
N ALA A 204 -11.56 -28.71 5.88
CA ALA A 204 -10.90 -29.99 6.13
C ALA A 204 -9.38 -29.82 6.02
N GLU A 205 -8.63 -30.69 6.71
CA GLU A 205 -7.18 -30.69 6.62
C GLU A 205 -6.73 -30.91 5.17
N GLY A 206 -5.88 -30.01 4.66
CA GLY A 206 -5.41 -30.04 3.27
C GLY A 206 -6.44 -29.61 2.22
N GLU A 207 -7.62 -29.12 2.62
CA GLU A 207 -8.62 -28.62 1.67
C GLU A 207 -8.11 -27.39 0.91
N GLU A 208 -8.03 -27.51 -0.41
CA GLU A 208 -7.82 -26.37 -1.29
C GLU A 208 -9.13 -25.63 -1.51
N VAL A 209 -9.14 -24.33 -1.22
CA VAL A 209 -10.28 -23.46 -1.51
C VAL A 209 -10.02 -22.64 -2.77
N PRO A 210 -11.05 -22.37 -3.60
CA PRO A 210 -10.90 -21.46 -4.73
C PRO A 210 -10.45 -20.08 -4.26
N LEU A 211 -9.39 -19.55 -4.88
CA LEU A 211 -8.95 -18.19 -4.62
C LEU A 211 -9.99 -17.20 -5.17
N ASN A 212 -10.32 -16.20 -4.37
CA ASN A 212 -11.37 -15.23 -4.63
C ASN A 212 -10.86 -13.78 -4.68
N GLY A 213 -9.64 -13.53 -4.20
CA GLY A 213 -9.00 -12.20 -4.25
C GLY A 213 -9.91 -11.10 -3.71
N LEU A 214 -10.57 -11.32 -2.57
CA LEU A 214 -11.43 -10.28 -1.99
C LEU A 214 -10.59 -9.08 -1.54
N GLY A 215 -10.97 -7.90 -2.02
CA GLY A 215 -10.41 -6.61 -1.63
C GLY A 215 -11.45 -5.75 -0.91
N SER A 216 -11.41 -4.44 -1.15
CA SER A 216 -12.35 -3.49 -0.54
C SER A 216 -13.81 -3.86 -0.83
N SER A 217 -14.66 -3.74 0.20
CA SER A 217 -16.11 -3.96 0.10
C SER A 217 -16.90 -2.81 0.70
N VAL A 218 -18.08 -2.55 0.16
CA VAL A 218 -18.97 -1.47 0.62
C VAL A 218 -20.43 -1.94 0.55
N PHE A 219 -21.27 -1.41 1.45
CA PHE A 219 -22.71 -1.67 1.37
C PHE A 219 -23.31 -1.13 0.07
N SER A 220 -24.28 -1.86 -0.47
CA SER A 220 -25.11 -1.36 -1.58
C SER A 220 -25.99 -0.20 -1.13
N PRO A 221 -26.50 0.64 -2.05
CA PRO A 221 -27.38 1.76 -1.69
C PRO A 221 -28.62 1.32 -0.89
N SER A 222 -29.14 0.11 -1.15
CA SER A 222 -30.27 -0.48 -0.43
C SER A 222 -29.92 -1.09 0.93
N GLU A 223 -28.64 -1.26 1.25
CA GLU A 223 -28.12 -2.02 2.41
C GLU A 223 -28.59 -3.49 2.45
N LYS A 224 -29.07 -4.03 1.32
CA LYS A 224 -29.45 -5.46 1.18
C LYS A 224 -28.36 -6.32 0.56
N GLY A 225 -27.29 -5.70 0.08
CA GLY A 225 -26.13 -6.39 -0.46
C GLY A 225 -24.86 -5.59 -0.27
N ALA A 226 -23.77 -6.07 -0.86
CA ALA A 226 -22.48 -5.40 -0.88
C ALA A 226 -21.85 -5.43 -2.27
N LEU A 227 -21.11 -4.38 -2.61
CA LEU A 227 -20.20 -4.35 -3.75
C LEU A 227 -18.79 -4.70 -3.24
N ILE A 228 -18.06 -5.52 -3.98
CA ILE A 228 -16.78 -6.06 -3.56
C ILE A 228 -15.80 -6.02 -4.73
N VAL A 229 -14.55 -5.64 -4.49
CA VAL A 229 -13.45 -5.87 -5.43
C VAL A 229 -13.00 -7.33 -5.31
N SER A 230 -12.96 -8.08 -6.41
CA SER A 230 -12.66 -9.52 -6.40
C SER A 230 -12.00 -9.99 -7.69
N SER A 231 -11.10 -10.97 -7.58
CA SER A 231 -10.47 -11.63 -8.73
C SER A 231 -11.30 -12.76 -9.34
N VAL A 232 -12.49 -13.06 -8.80
CA VAL A 232 -13.34 -14.19 -9.25
C VAL A 232 -13.69 -14.12 -10.74
N PHE A 233 -13.90 -12.91 -11.28
CA PHE A 233 -14.30 -12.73 -12.68
C PHE A 233 -13.16 -12.29 -13.59
N ASP A 234 -12.09 -11.72 -13.03
CA ASP A 234 -10.95 -11.18 -13.76
C ASP A 234 -9.72 -11.24 -12.85
N ASP A 235 -8.61 -11.77 -13.35
CA ASP A 235 -7.36 -11.91 -12.58
C ASP A 235 -6.84 -10.57 -12.07
N THR A 236 -7.13 -9.48 -12.81
CA THR A 236 -6.76 -8.10 -12.47
C THR A 236 -7.80 -7.38 -11.62
N TYR A 237 -8.69 -8.16 -10.99
CA TYR A 237 -9.76 -7.73 -10.12
C TYR A 237 -10.86 -6.94 -10.84
N SER A 238 -12.10 -7.25 -10.50
CA SER A 238 -13.29 -6.55 -10.98
C SER A 238 -14.29 -6.36 -9.85
N LEU A 239 -15.44 -5.76 -10.16
CA LEU A 239 -16.50 -5.55 -9.19
C LEU A 239 -17.47 -6.73 -9.18
N GLY A 240 -17.73 -7.27 -7.99
CA GLY A 240 -18.80 -8.22 -7.70
C GLY A 240 -19.88 -7.60 -6.81
N PHE A 241 -21.08 -8.16 -6.89
CA PHE A 241 -22.21 -7.87 -6.03
C PHE A 241 -22.61 -9.13 -5.28
N ILE A 242 -22.82 -9.02 -3.97
CA ILE A 242 -23.41 -10.09 -3.17
C ILE A 242 -24.73 -9.63 -2.58
N ASP A 243 -25.76 -10.44 -2.78
CA ASP A 243 -27.06 -10.29 -2.13
C ASP A 243 -27.02 -11.00 -0.77
N PHE A 244 -27.33 -10.30 0.33
CA PHE A 244 -27.28 -10.91 1.65
C PHE A 244 -28.33 -12.02 1.85
N ALA A 245 -29.35 -12.08 0.99
CA ALA A 245 -30.30 -13.20 0.99
C ALA A 245 -29.74 -14.46 0.31
N ARG A 246 -28.65 -14.34 -0.46
CA ARG A 246 -28.02 -15.44 -1.22
C ARG A 246 -26.50 -15.44 -0.98
N PRO A 247 -26.04 -15.72 0.25
CA PRO A 247 -24.61 -15.86 0.53
C PRO A 247 -23.99 -16.96 -0.34
N GLY A 248 -22.73 -16.76 -0.74
CA GLY A 248 -22.00 -17.64 -1.67
C GLY A 248 -22.21 -17.32 -3.15
N GLU A 249 -23.20 -16.49 -3.50
CA GLU A 249 -23.44 -16.06 -4.89
C GLU A 249 -22.84 -14.67 -5.14
N LEU A 250 -21.75 -14.62 -5.90
CA LEU A 250 -21.16 -13.36 -6.37
C LEU A 250 -21.57 -13.10 -7.82
N GLU A 251 -22.21 -11.96 -8.07
CA GLU A 251 -22.67 -11.54 -9.40
C GLU A 251 -21.77 -10.43 -9.96
N GLN A 252 -21.32 -10.53 -11.21
CA GLN A 252 -20.42 -9.53 -11.77
C GLN A 252 -21.13 -8.19 -12.02
N ILE A 253 -20.52 -7.10 -11.56
CA ILE A 253 -20.95 -5.73 -11.86
C ILE A 253 -20.27 -5.27 -13.15
N GLN A 254 -21.07 -4.88 -14.14
CA GLN A 254 -20.56 -4.34 -15.40
C GLN A 254 -19.92 -2.96 -15.18
N LEU A 255 -18.63 -2.84 -15.51
CA LEU A 255 -17.91 -1.58 -15.50
C LEU A 255 -17.98 -0.89 -16.86
N ARG A 256 -18.29 0.42 -16.87
CA ARG A 256 -18.29 1.26 -18.09
C ARG A 256 -17.58 2.58 -17.85
N GLY A 257 -17.02 3.15 -18.91
CA GLY A 257 -16.45 4.51 -18.87
C GLY A 257 -14.96 4.60 -18.52
N VAL A 258 -14.27 3.45 -18.39
CA VAL A 258 -12.81 3.40 -18.19
C VAL A 258 -12.07 4.15 -19.29
N LYS A 259 -11.09 4.98 -18.90
CA LYS A 259 -10.29 5.80 -19.82
C LYS A 259 -8.81 5.41 -19.87
N HIS A 260 -8.31 4.76 -18.83
CA HIS A 260 -6.92 4.32 -18.77
C HIS A 260 -6.65 3.22 -19.79
N LYS A 261 -5.37 3.05 -20.10
CA LYS A 261 -4.82 1.96 -20.91
C LYS A 261 -3.53 1.51 -20.23
N GLY A 262 -3.19 0.24 -20.37
CA GLY A 262 -2.02 -0.33 -19.70
C GLY A 262 -2.37 -1.67 -19.06
N VAL A 263 -1.42 -2.21 -18.30
CA VAL A 263 -1.61 -3.42 -17.50
C VAL A 263 -1.73 -2.99 -16.04
N GLY A 264 -2.67 -3.56 -15.30
CA GLY A 264 -2.92 -3.10 -13.95
C GLY A 264 -4.15 -3.72 -13.31
N GLU A 265 -4.45 -3.28 -12.11
CA GLU A 265 -5.51 -3.85 -11.26
C GLU A 265 -6.49 -2.78 -10.77
N LEU A 266 -7.74 -3.19 -10.51
CA LEU A 266 -8.65 -2.45 -9.64
C LEU A 266 -8.26 -2.72 -8.18
N ILE A 267 -7.86 -1.67 -7.45
CA ILE A 267 -7.30 -1.83 -6.10
C ILE A 267 -8.24 -1.38 -4.98
N GLU A 268 -9.15 -0.43 -5.23
CA GLU A 268 -10.01 0.10 -4.18
C GLU A 268 -11.38 0.56 -4.73
N LEU A 269 -12.42 0.33 -3.92
CA LEU A 269 -13.77 0.84 -4.08
C LEU A 269 -14.19 1.52 -2.77
N VAL A 270 -14.61 2.78 -2.85
CA VAL A 270 -15.09 3.55 -1.70
C VAL A 270 -16.48 4.10 -1.99
N HIS A 271 -17.40 3.94 -1.04
CA HIS A 271 -18.71 4.58 -1.09
C HIS A 271 -18.60 6.04 -0.69
N LEU A 272 -19.16 6.95 -1.48
CA LEU A 272 -19.06 8.39 -1.24
C LEU A 272 -20.34 8.93 -0.60
N ARG A 273 -21.43 8.89 -1.37
CA ARG A 273 -22.78 9.26 -0.93
C ARG A 273 -23.80 8.78 -1.94
N LYS A 274 -24.99 8.39 -1.46
CA LYS A 274 -26.08 7.90 -2.32
C LYS A 274 -25.58 6.76 -3.22
N ASP A 275 -25.60 6.95 -4.53
CA ASP A 275 -25.17 6.02 -5.58
C ASP A 275 -23.78 6.34 -6.14
N ARG A 276 -23.04 7.29 -5.55
CA ARG A 276 -21.70 7.69 -5.99
C ARG A 276 -20.59 6.93 -5.27
N TYR A 277 -19.59 6.53 -6.04
CA TYR A 277 -18.46 5.72 -5.60
C TYR A 277 -17.16 6.29 -6.18
N MET A 278 -16.07 6.02 -5.49
CA MET A 278 -14.72 6.22 -6.00
C MET A 278 -14.10 4.86 -6.29
N LEU A 279 -13.41 4.76 -7.42
CA LEU A 279 -12.61 3.59 -7.76
C LEU A 279 -11.17 4.01 -7.98
N LEU A 280 -10.23 3.23 -7.45
CA LEU A 280 -8.81 3.42 -7.65
C LEU A 280 -8.22 2.23 -8.40
N PHE A 281 -7.48 2.52 -9.45
CA PHE A 281 -6.74 1.55 -10.23
C PHE A 281 -5.24 1.83 -10.15
N ASN A 282 -4.45 0.76 -10.18
CA ASN A 282 -3.01 0.80 -10.35
C ASN A 282 -2.67 0.32 -11.76
N ILE A 283 -2.31 1.24 -12.66
CA ILE A 283 -2.06 0.94 -14.09
C ILE A 283 -0.62 1.30 -14.43
N ASP A 284 0.18 0.30 -14.81
CA ASP A 284 1.61 0.41 -15.08
C ASP A 284 2.38 1.11 -13.93
N GLY A 285 1.96 0.83 -12.68
CA GLY A 285 2.48 1.44 -11.46
C GLY A 285 1.90 2.82 -11.13
N CYS A 286 1.12 3.44 -12.02
CA CYS A 286 0.55 4.77 -11.83
C CYS A 286 -0.89 4.72 -11.33
N SER A 287 -1.28 5.65 -10.44
CA SER A 287 -2.63 5.71 -9.90
C SER A 287 -3.63 6.35 -10.87
N TRP A 288 -4.79 5.71 -11.02
CA TRP A 288 -5.96 6.26 -11.71
C TRP A 288 -7.15 6.27 -10.76
N VAL A 289 -7.68 7.45 -10.46
CA VAL A 289 -8.83 7.62 -9.57
C VAL A 289 -10.02 8.07 -10.39
N TYR A 290 -11.14 7.37 -10.25
CA TYR A 290 -12.41 7.71 -10.86
C TYR A 290 -13.47 8.00 -9.82
N GLU A 291 -14.37 8.92 -10.16
CA GLU A 291 -15.69 8.98 -9.56
C GLU A 291 -16.71 8.40 -10.54
N GLY A 292 -17.64 7.58 -10.02
CA GLY A 292 -18.68 6.94 -10.80
C GLY A 292 -19.98 6.75 -10.03
N SER A 293 -21.00 6.27 -10.74
CA SER A 293 -22.33 5.97 -10.22
C SER A 293 -22.69 4.49 -10.38
N PHE A 294 -23.34 3.92 -9.36
CA PHE A 294 -23.76 2.52 -9.37
C PHE A 294 -25.28 2.38 -9.52
N ASN A 295 -25.71 1.58 -10.50
CA ASN A 295 -27.09 1.16 -10.66
C ASN A 295 -27.26 -0.29 -10.16
N GLU A 296 -27.78 -0.44 -8.95
CA GLU A 296 -27.97 -1.73 -8.28
C GLU A 296 -28.89 -2.68 -9.08
N LYS A 297 -29.99 -2.17 -9.65
CA LYS A 297 -30.93 -3.01 -10.43
C LYS A 297 -30.33 -3.57 -11.72
N LYS A 298 -29.35 -2.87 -12.30
CA LYS A 298 -28.69 -3.26 -13.55
C LYS A 298 -27.30 -3.85 -13.32
N LEU A 299 -26.87 -3.96 -12.06
CA LEU A 299 -25.50 -4.30 -11.65
C LEU A 299 -24.47 -3.61 -12.54
N ARG A 300 -24.51 -2.27 -12.59
CA ARG A 300 -23.65 -1.47 -13.48
C ARG A 300 -23.00 -0.31 -12.75
N MET A 301 -21.67 -0.27 -12.81
CA MET A 301 -20.85 0.86 -12.40
C MET A 301 -20.47 1.71 -13.64
N THR A 302 -20.82 2.99 -13.63
CA THR A 302 -20.47 3.93 -14.71
C THR A 302 -19.48 4.95 -14.18
N LEU A 303 -18.25 4.93 -14.71
CA LEU A 303 -17.22 5.91 -14.39
C LEU A 303 -17.48 7.20 -15.17
N GLU A 304 -17.63 8.30 -14.45
CA GLU A 304 -18.09 9.59 -15.00
C GLU A 304 -16.96 10.61 -15.06
N HIS A 305 -16.09 10.63 -14.04
CA HIS A 305 -15.04 11.63 -13.91
C HIS A 305 -13.70 10.98 -13.60
N VAL A 306 -12.64 11.41 -14.30
CA VAL A 306 -11.25 11.10 -13.96
C VAL A 306 -10.76 12.16 -12.99
N LEU A 307 -10.41 11.77 -11.77
CA LEU A 307 -9.88 12.67 -10.74
C LEU A 307 -8.35 12.72 -10.79
N VAL A 308 -7.71 11.56 -11.05
CA VAL A 308 -6.24 11.38 -11.14
C VAL A 308 -5.94 10.35 -12.24
N GLY A 309 -4.78 10.49 -12.90
CA GLY A 309 -4.31 9.57 -13.94
C GLY A 309 -4.29 10.17 -15.36
N ALA A 310 -5.00 11.29 -15.56
CA ALA A 310 -4.95 12.10 -16.78
C ALA A 310 -4.28 13.45 -16.52
N LYS A 311 -3.68 14.04 -17.58
CA LYS A 311 -3.03 15.35 -17.51
C LYS A 311 -3.95 16.42 -16.87
N PRO A 312 -3.43 17.25 -15.96
CA PRO A 312 -2.03 17.37 -15.53
C PRO A 312 -1.63 16.47 -14.33
N LEU A 313 -2.48 15.53 -13.91
CA LEU A 313 -2.30 14.66 -12.74
C LEU A 313 -2.00 13.21 -13.14
N ASP A 314 -1.21 13.03 -14.20
CA ASP A 314 -0.81 11.73 -14.75
C ASP A 314 0.60 11.29 -14.30
N GLY A 315 0.90 10.00 -14.47
CA GLY A 315 2.27 9.46 -14.32
C GLY A 315 2.80 9.39 -12.88
N GLY A 316 1.91 9.44 -11.89
CA GLY A 316 2.25 9.49 -10.48
C GLY A 316 1.61 8.41 -9.62
N MET A 317 2.00 8.38 -8.35
CA MET A 317 1.45 7.52 -7.32
C MET A 317 0.65 8.37 -6.33
N LEU A 318 -0.59 7.95 -6.10
CA LEU A 318 -1.50 8.54 -5.13
C LEU A 318 -1.20 7.97 -3.74
N GLU A 319 -0.82 8.84 -2.81
CA GLU A 319 -0.53 8.45 -1.42
C GLU A 319 -1.83 8.13 -0.66
N ARG A 320 -2.80 9.04 -0.78
CA ARG A 320 -4.10 8.97 -0.11
C ARG A 320 -5.08 9.94 -0.78
N VAL A 321 -6.36 9.58 -0.74
CA VAL A 321 -7.48 10.45 -1.09
C VAL A 321 -8.53 10.42 0.03
N HIS A 322 -9.07 11.59 0.33
CA HIS A 322 -10.18 11.80 1.25
C HIS A 322 -11.30 12.53 0.52
N TYR A 323 -12.53 12.04 0.66
CA TYR A 323 -13.72 12.71 0.15
C TYR A 323 -14.52 13.32 1.31
N ASP A 324 -14.73 14.63 1.26
CA ASP A 324 -15.63 15.30 2.19
C ASP A 324 -17.03 15.46 1.56
N ALA A 325 -18.02 14.82 2.17
CA ALA A 325 -19.39 14.77 1.64
C ALA A 325 -20.16 16.09 1.80
N LYS A 326 -19.78 16.92 2.77
CA LYS A 326 -20.42 18.21 3.09
C LYS A 326 -20.06 19.25 2.04
N ASP A 327 -18.78 19.34 1.71
CA ASP A 327 -18.22 20.31 0.77
C ASP A 327 -18.11 19.72 -0.65
N ASP A 328 -18.40 18.41 -0.83
CA ASP A 328 -18.35 17.66 -2.09
C ASP A 328 -17.01 17.84 -2.82
N VAL A 329 -15.92 17.58 -2.08
CA VAL A 329 -14.55 17.78 -2.54
C VAL A 329 -13.69 16.56 -2.24
N PHE A 330 -12.86 16.18 -3.22
CA PHE A 330 -11.80 15.20 -3.03
C PHE A 330 -10.51 15.95 -2.69
N THR A 331 -9.81 15.50 -1.66
CA THR A 331 -8.50 16.01 -1.25
C THR A 331 -7.52 14.86 -1.31
N PHE A 332 -6.40 15.02 -1.99
CA PHE A 332 -5.44 13.94 -2.16
C PHE A 332 -4.02 14.43 -2.24
N SER A 333 -3.09 13.51 -2.00
CA SER A 333 -1.67 13.71 -2.25
C SER A 333 -1.19 12.85 -3.41
N LEU A 334 -0.35 13.43 -4.26
CA LEU A 334 0.21 12.80 -5.46
C LEU A 334 1.70 13.14 -5.56
N SER A 335 2.52 12.11 -5.79
CA SER A 335 3.92 12.22 -6.18
C SER A 335 4.14 11.64 -7.58
N THR A 336 5.29 11.92 -8.19
CA THR A 336 5.75 11.22 -9.42
C THR A 336 7.22 10.85 -9.23
N ALA A 337 7.82 10.06 -10.11
CA ALA A 337 9.25 9.76 -10.06
C ALA A 337 10.17 11.00 -9.94
N THR A 338 9.70 12.17 -10.41
CA THR A 338 10.47 13.43 -10.46
C THR A 338 9.85 14.58 -9.67
N SER A 339 8.74 14.36 -8.97
CA SER A 339 8.06 15.40 -8.19
C SER A 339 7.77 14.88 -6.80
N PRO A 340 8.25 15.56 -5.74
CA PRO A 340 7.79 15.34 -4.38
C PRO A 340 6.27 15.47 -4.28
N THR A 341 5.73 14.95 -3.19
CA THR A 341 4.28 14.95 -2.92
C THR A 341 3.71 16.35 -2.91
N GLN A 342 2.52 16.48 -3.50
CA GLN A 342 1.74 17.71 -3.46
C GLN A 342 0.31 17.41 -3.05
N ILE A 343 -0.29 18.32 -2.27
CA ILE A 343 -1.70 18.26 -1.93
C ILE A 343 -2.52 18.97 -3.00
N TYR A 344 -3.54 18.28 -3.49
CA TYR A 344 -4.53 18.81 -4.41
C TYR A 344 -5.94 18.64 -3.85
N THR A 345 -6.85 19.47 -4.35
CA THR A 345 -8.28 19.24 -4.23
C THR A 345 -8.95 19.28 -5.59
N VAL A 346 -9.92 18.39 -5.80
CA VAL A 346 -10.81 18.39 -6.96
C VAL A 346 -12.24 18.52 -6.49
N GLY A 347 -12.92 19.58 -6.94
CA GLY A 347 -14.30 19.87 -6.60
C GLY A 347 -15.14 20.34 -7.79
N GLY A 348 -16.35 20.82 -7.47
CA GLY A 348 -17.33 21.27 -8.46
C GLY A 348 -18.11 20.11 -9.10
N LYS A 349 -19.33 20.39 -9.57
CA LYS A 349 -20.27 19.36 -10.07
C LYS A 349 -19.73 18.51 -11.22
N LYS A 350 -18.81 19.06 -12.03
CA LYS A 350 -18.17 18.37 -13.16
C LYS A 350 -16.73 17.94 -12.88
N ARG A 351 -16.27 18.05 -11.63
CA ARG A 351 -14.88 17.77 -11.21
C ARG A 351 -13.81 18.51 -12.02
N ASN A 352 -14.12 19.75 -12.39
CA ASN A 352 -13.27 20.59 -13.23
C ASN A 352 -12.57 21.71 -12.45
N LYS A 353 -12.67 21.72 -11.12
CA LYS A 353 -11.98 22.69 -10.26
C LYS A 353 -10.87 21.98 -9.50
N THR A 354 -9.66 22.04 -10.03
CA THR A 354 -8.46 21.51 -9.38
C THR A 354 -7.67 22.66 -8.75
N THR A 355 -7.37 22.54 -7.46
CA THR A 355 -6.52 23.48 -6.73
C THR A 355 -5.33 22.72 -6.16
N ARG A 356 -4.12 23.22 -6.37
CA ARG A 356 -2.91 22.73 -5.70
C ARG A 356 -2.65 23.59 -4.46
N HIS A 357 -2.50 22.97 -3.29
CA HIS A 357 -2.34 23.67 -2.01
C HIS A 357 -0.88 23.83 -1.60
N THR A 358 0.01 22.98 -2.11
CA THR A 358 1.46 22.97 -1.84
C THR A 358 2.27 23.24 -3.11
N ASN A 359 3.56 23.55 -2.97
CA ASN A 359 4.46 23.77 -4.11
C ASN A 359 5.89 23.31 -3.78
N GLU A 360 6.02 22.04 -3.37
CA GLU A 360 7.31 21.47 -3.03
C GLU A 360 8.17 21.21 -4.27
N LYS A 361 9.48 21.42 -4.15
CA LYS A 361 10.46 21.13 -5.21
C LYS A 361 11.74 20.59 -4.61
N ILE A 362 12.47 19.80 -5.40
CA ILE A 362 13.81 19.34 -5.03
C ILE A 362 14.76 20.54 -5.17
N ILE A 363 15.21 21.09 -4.05
CA ILE A 363 16.02 22.31 -4.04
C ILE A 363 17.41 22.03 -4.62
N GLY A 364 17.88 22.89 -5.51
CA GLY A 364 19.25 22.81 -6.05
C GLY A 364 19.46 21.75 -7.16
N ILE A 365 18.41 21.04 -7.56
CA ILE A 365 18.46 20.08 -8.68
C ILE A 365 17.40 20.48 -9.72
N PRO A 366 17.80 20.89 -10.94
CA PRO A 366 16.84 21.17 -12.00
C PRO A 366 16.00 19.94 -12.37
N ASP A 367 14.68 20.10 -12.48
CA ASP A 367 13.73 19.03 -12.84
C ASP A 367 14.13 18.29 -14.14
N SER A 368 14.73 19.01 -15.10
CA SER A 368 15.21 18.45 -16.37
C SER A 368 16.35 17.42 -16.23
N LEU A 369 16.95 17.33 -15.04
CA LEU A 369 18.02 16.38 -14.73
C LEU A 369 17.52 15.13 -14.00
N LEU A 370 16.27 15.13 -13.55
CA LEU A 370 15.64 13.99 -12.90
C LEU A 370 15.13 13.00 -13.96
N SER A 371 15.20 11.72 -13.63
CA SER A 371 14.79 10.64 -14.52
C SER A 371 13.33 10.27 -14.28
N LYS A 372 12.50 10.39 -15.32
CA LYS A 372 11.09 9.96 -15.25
C LYS A 372 10.93 8.43 -15.26
N GLY A 373 11.98 7.71 -15.68
CA GLY A 373 11.93 6.30 -15.99
C GLY A 373 11.18 6.01 -17.28
N GLU A 374 11.64 4.99 -18.00
CA GLU A 374 10.97 4.45 -19.19
C GLU A 374 10.57 2.99 -18.94
N ASP A 375 9.57 2.52 -19.68
CA ASP A 375 9.20 1.10 -19.66
C ASP A 375 10.39 0.27 -20.16
N ALA A 376 10.69 -0.77 -19.40
CA ALA A 376 11.72 -1.75 -19.70
C ALA A 376 11.22 -3.18 -19.46
N SER A 377 9.90 -3.36 -19.54
CA SER A 377 9.24 -4.66 -19.42
C SER A 377 9.83 -5.68 -20.41
N PHE A 378 9.94 -6.93 -19.98
CA PHE A 378 10.60 -7.99 -20.74
C PHE A 378 9.88 -9.32 -20.58
N LEU A 379 10.17 -10.28 -21.46
CA LEU A 379 9.78 -11.67 -21.28
C LEU A 379 10.89 -12.39 -20.54
N SER A 380 10.56 -13.05 -19.44
CA SER A 380 11.50 -13.81 -18.63
C SER A 380 11.89 -15.14 -19.29
N HIS A 381 12.72 -15.91 -18.59
CA HIS A 381 13.27 -17.19 -19.02
C HIS A 381 12.23 -18.24 -19.46
N ASP A 382 11.00 -18.14 -18.97
CA ASP A 382 9.86 -19.01 -19.26
C ASP A 382 8.77 -18.33 -20.12
N GLY A 383 9.06 -17.12 -20.63
CA GLY A 383 8.10 -16.35 -21.43
C GLY A 383 7.11 -15.52 -20.62
N LEU A 384 7.17 -15.54 -19.28
CA LEU A 384 6.34 -14.68 -18.44
C LEU A 384 6.71 -13.20 -18.67
N ARG A 385 5.71 -12.35 -18.91
CA ARG A 385 5.94 -10.90 -18.99
C ARG A 385 6.22 -10.35 -17.60
N THR A 386 7.41 -9.77 -17.42
CA THR A 386 7.82 -9.06 -16.21
C THR A 386 7.84 -7.57 -16.48
N SER A 387 7.13 -6.81 -15.65
CA SER A 387 7.16 -5.35 -15.75
C SER A 387 8.47 -4.81 -15.18
N ALA A 388 9.03 -3.79 -15.80
CA ALA A 388 10.20 -3.11 -15.26
C ALA A 388 10.26 -1.67 -15.73
N ARG A 389 10.99 -0.85 -14.96
CA ARG A 389 11.34 0.52 -15.34
C ARG A 389 12.86 0.68 -15.40
N LEU A 390 13.32 1.42 -16.39
CA LEU A 390 14.72 1.82 -16.51
C LEU A 390 14.84 3.33 -16.30
N TYR A 391 15.63 3.73 -15.31
CA TYR A 391 15.93 5.13 -15.04
C TYR A 391 17.34 5.44 -15.54
N LEU A 392 17.44 6.33 -16.51
CA LEU A 392 18.72 6.74 -17.10
C LEU A 392 19.13 8.14 -16.63
N PRO A 393 20.45 8.41 -16.49
CA PRO A 393 20.96 9.75 -16.29
C PRO A 393 20.48 10.68 -17.40
N ALA A 394 20.01 11.88 -17.02
CA ALA A 394 19.61 12.88 -17.99
C ALA A 394 20.80 13.28 -18.90
N LYS A 395 20.52 13.51 -20.19
CA LYS A 395 21.54 13.92 -21.18
C LYS A 395 22.31 15.18 -20.74
N GLY A 396 21.65 16.10 -20.05
CA GLY A 396 22.24 17.34 -19.53
C GLY A 396 23.36 17.14 -18.50
N LEU A 397 23.52 15.94 -17.93
CA LEU A 397 24.61 15.61 -17.02
C LEU A 397 25.94 15.34 -17.73
N GLY A 398 25.93 15.16 -19.06
CA GLY A 398 27.14 15.07 -19.88
C GLY A 398 27.91 13.75 -19.82
N TYR A 399 27.42 12.73 -19.11
CA TYR A 399 28.01 11.40 -19.06
C TYR A 399 28.16 10.78 -20.46
N LYS A 400 29.30 10.11 -20.73
CA LYS A 400 29.66 9.55 -22.06
C LYS A 400 29.81 8.03 -22.03
N GLY A 401 29.28 7.35 -23.04
CA GLY A 401 29.35 5.89 -23.18
C GLY A 401 28.36 5.14 -22.28
N PRO A 402 28.36 3.79 -22.32
CA PRO A 402 27.43 2.97 -21.56
C PRO A 402 27.51 3.19 -20.05
N ARG A 403 26.37 3.16 -19.37
CA ARG A 403 26.23 3.47 -17.94
C ARG A 403 26.36 2.21 -17.09
N PRO A 404 27.13 2.22 -15.99
CA PRO A 404 27.08 1.13 -15.01
C PRO A 404 25.66 0.97 -14.48
N VAL A 405 25.26 -0.25 -14.17
CA VAL A 405 23.88 -0.60 -13.79
C VAL A 405 23.78 -0.75 -12.28
N VAL A 406 22.75 -0.15 -11.68
CA VAL A 406 22.28 -0.53 -10.35
C VAL A 406 20.95 -1.25 -10.54
N TYR A 407 20.89 -2.49 -10.09
CA TYR A 407 19.71 -3.34 -10.15
C TYR A 407 18.99 -3.24 -8.80
N TYR A 408 17.83 -2.58 -8.78
CA TYR A 408 17.09 -2.35 -7.54
C TYR A 408 15.91 -3.33 -7.43
N ILE A 409 15.86 -4.10 -6.34
CA ILE A 409 14.83 -5.10 -6.06
C ILE A 409 13.94 -4.58 -4.93
N HIS A 410 12.63 -4.47 -5.18
CA HIS A 410 11.67 -3.96 -4.20
C HIS A 410 11.44 -4.94 -3.04
N GLY A 411 10.91 -4.41 -1.93
CA GLY A 411 10.57 -5.18 -0.73
C GLY A 411 9.12 -5.68 -0.73
N GLY A 412 8.86 -6.67 0.14
CA GLY A 412 7.68 -7.52 0.11
C GLY A 412 7.71 -8.39 -1.15
N PRO A 413 7.70 -9.73 -1.08
CA PRO A 413 7.66 -10.50 -2.33
C PRO A 413 6.42 -10.10 -3.15
N GLN A 414 5.35 -9.69 -2.46
CA GLN A 414 4.07 -9.19 -3.00
C GLN A 414 3.94 -7.66 -2.97
N GLY A 415 5.06 -6.94 -2.88
CA GLY A 415 5.10 -5.49 -3.08
C GLY A 415 5.16 -5.10 -4.56
N GLN A 416 5.36 -3.82 -4.83
CA GLN A 416 5.58 -3.29 -6.18
C GLN A 416 6.39 -2.00 -6.09
N GLU A 417 7.36 -1.81 -6.98
CA GLU A 417 7.94 -0.50 -7.22
C GLU A 417 7.05 0.36 -8.13
N ARG A 418 6.84 1.61 -7.73
CA ARG A 418 5.99 2.59 -8.40
C ARG A 418 6.75 3.92 -8.58
N PRO A 419 6.34 4.82 -9.49
CA PRO A 419 6.95 6.15 -9.64
C PRO A 419 6.54 7.09 -8.48
N ASP A 420 6.89 6.72 -7.26
CA ASP A 420 6.50 7.35 -6.00
C ASP A 420 7.70 8.04 -5.35
N PHE A 421 7.68 9.37 -5.27
CA PHE A 421 8.76 10.13 -4.62
C PHE A 421 8.70 10.11 -3.09
N ALA A 422 7.53 9.87 -2.50
CA ALA A 422 7.37 9.76 -1.06
C ALA A 422 8.00 8.48 -0.51
N TRP A 423 8.07 7.45 -1.34
CA TRP A 423 8.75 6.21 -1.02
C TRP A 423 10.27 6.34 -1.18
N PHE A 424 11.01 5.79 -0.21
CA PHE A 424 12.46 6.00 -0.07
C PHE A 424 13.28 5.56 -1.29
N SER A 425 12.77 4.59 -2.06
CA SER A 425 13.43 4.03 -3.24
C SER A 425 13.66 5.09 -4.31
N MET A 426 12.70 5.98 -4.53
CA MET A 426 12.75 6.91 -5.65
C MET A 426 13.78 8.02 -5.45
N PRO A 427 13.89 8.69 -4.27
CA PRO A 427 15.04 9.54 -3.97
C PRO A 427 16.39 8.83 -4.17
N LEU A 428 16.52 7.55 -3.78
CA LEU A 428 17.73 6.77 -4.02
C LEU A 428 17.99 6.55 -5.52
N ILE A 429 16.97 6.17 -6.29
CA ILE A 429 17.04 6.00 -7.75
C ILE A 429 17.47 7.32 -8.41
N GLN A 430 16.85 8.45 -8.06
CA GLN A 430 17.21 9.76 -8.59
C GLN A 430 18.66 10.10 -8.25
N TYR A 431 19.10 9.87 -7.02
CA TYR A 431 20.48 10.12 -6.62
C TYR A 431 21.47 9.31 -7.48
N LEU A 432 21.22 8.01 -7.69
CA LEU A 432 22.06 7.16 -8.50
C LEU A 432 22.11 7.61 -9.97
N THR A 433 20.98 8.02 -10.55
CA THR A 433 20.97 8.56 -11.93
C THR A 433 21.76 9.87 -12.05
N LEU A 434 21.69 10.75 -11.05
CA LEU A 434 22.51 11.98 -10.99
C LEU A 434 24.01 11.65 -10.90
N ARG A 435 24.37 10.51 -10.31
CA ARG A 435 25.75 9.98 -10.24
C ARG A 435 26.17 9.17 -11.48
N GLY A 436 25.32 9.09 -12.50
CA GLY A 436 25.66 8.52 -13.80
C GLY A 436 25.43 7.02 -13.91
N PHE A 437 24.70 6.42 -12.98
CA PHE A 437 24.23 5.04 -13.06
C PHE A 437 22.92 4.94 -13.84
N ALA A 438 22.75 3.87 -14.61
CA ALA A 438 21.44 3.42 -15.03
C ALA A 438 20.84 2.59 -13.89
N VAL A 439 19.58 2.82 -13.53
CA VAL A 439 18.91 2.06 -12.48
C VAL A 439 17.78 1.24 -13.08
N PHE A 440 17.89 -0.09 -13.01
CA PHE A 440 16.88 -1.01 -13.51
C PHE A 440 16.05 -1.53 -12.35
N VAL A 441 14.74 -1.43 -12.47
CA VAL A 441 13.80 -1.74 -11.40
C VAL A 441 12.68 -2.64 -11.92
N PRO A 442 12.80 -3.97 -11.78
CA PRO A 442 11.74 -4.90 -12.14
C PRO A 442 10.71 -5.03 -11.02
N ASN A 443 9.47 -5.26 -11.42
CA ASN A 443 8.43 -5.85 -10.59
C ASN A 443 8.29 -7.31 -11.06
N VAL A 444 9.10 -8.21 -10.48
CA VAL A 444 9.19 -9.63 -10.87
C VAL A 444 7.96 -10.42 -10.45
N ARG A 445 7.86 -11.68 -10.89
CA ARG A 445 6.75 -12.56 -10.49
C ARG A 445 6.57 -12.55 -8.98
N GLY A 446 5.32 -12.53 -8.54
CA GLY A 446 4.96 -12.28 -7.14
C GLY A 446 4.56 -10.85 -6.84
N SER A 447 4.98 -9.86 -7.62
CA SER A 447 4.60 -8.46 -7.39
C SER A 447 3.11 -8.21 -7.57
N THR A 448 2.55 -7.27 -6.83
CA THR A 448 1.18 -6.78 -7.06
C THR A 448 1.10 -5.83 -8.26
N GLY A 449 -0.12 -5.58 -8.77
CA GLY A 449 -0.37 -4.70 -9.90
C GLY A 449 -0.43 -5.40 -11.27
N TYR A 450 -0.41 -6.73 -11.31
CA TYR A 450 -0.37 -7.52 -12.56
C TYR A 450 -1.27 -8.76 -12.54
N GLY A 451 -2.15 -8.86 -11.56
CA GLY A 451 -3.12 -9.92 -11.37
C GLY A 451 -2.81 -10.82 -10.18
N LEU A 452 -3.84 -11.49 -9.66
CA LEU A 452 -3.71 -12.44 -8.57
C LEU A 452 -2.77 -13.58 -8.96
N SER A 453 -2.93 -14.14 -10.16
CA SER A 453 -2.09 -15.22 -10.68
C SER A 453 -0.61 -14.85 -10.66
N TYR A 454 -0.28 -13.62 -11.09
CA TYR A 454 1.08 -13.09 -11.06
C TYR A 454 1.63 -12.99 -9.63
N THR A 455 0.80 -12.51 -8.70
CA THR A 455 1.15 -12.30 -7.29
C THR A 455 1.38 -13.61 -6.53
N LYS A 456 0.71 -14.71 -6.93
CA LYS A 456 0.82 -16.02 -6.27
C LYS A 456 2.12 -16.77 -6.55
N HIS A 457 2.90 -16.39 -7.57
CA HIS A 457 4.11 -17.12 -7.97
C HIS A 457 5.20 -17.22 -6.91
N VAL A 458 5.15 -16.39 -5.86
CA VAL A 458 6.14 -16.36 -4.77
C VAL A 458 5.68 -17.12 -3.53
N ASP A 459 4.42 -17.53 -3.46
CA ASP A 459 3.96 -18.33 -2.33
C ASP A 459 4.68 -19.68 -2.36
N ARG A 460 5.30 -20.05 -1.23
CA ARG A 460 6.12 -21.27 -1.10
C ARG A 460 7.30 -21.38 -2.08
N ASP A 461 7.75 -20.28 -2.71
CA ASP A 461 8.89 -20.31 -3.65
C ASP A 461 9.82 -19.08 -3.56
N TRP A 462 10.03 -18.53 -2.37
CA TRP A 462 11.02 -17.46 -2.16
C TRP A 462 12.42 -17.88 -2.67
N GLY A 463 13.05 -17.03 -3.49
CA GLY A 463 14.38 -17.30 -4.06
C GLY A 463 14.39 -18.30 -5.22
N GLY A 464 13.22 -18.71 -5.71
CA GLY A 464 13.05 -19.76 -6.70
C GLY A 464 12.97 -19.23 -8.12
N GLN A 465 11.75 -19.22 -8.67
CA GLN A 465 11.49 -18.74 -10.03
C GLN A 465 11.71 -17.23 -10.18
N ASP A 466 11.39 -16.46 -9.14
CA ASP A 466 11.60 -15.01 -9.12
C ASP A 466 13.10 -14.65 -9.16
N ARG A 467 13.96 -15.44 -8.50
CA ARG A 467 15.42 -15.35 -8.66
C ARG A 467 15.84 -15.49 -10.12
N LEU A 468 15.22 -16.40 -10.88
CA LEU A 468 15.55 -16.64 -12.28
C LEU A 468 15.09 -15.50 -13.20
N ASP A 469 14.03 -14.75 -12.84
CA ASP A 469 13.65 -13.53 -13.55
C ASP A 469 14.79 -12.51 -13.55
N HIS A 470 15.44 -12.33 -12.40
CA HIS A 470 16.56 -11.42 -12.26
C HIS A 470 17.79 -11.88 -13.04
N VAL A 471 18.11 -13.17 -12.96
CA VAL A 471 19.23 -13.77 -13.71
C VAL A 471 19.01 -13.63 -15.22
N HIS A 472 17.79 -13.89 -15.68
CA HIS A 472 17.43 -13.75 -17.09
C HIS A 472 17.58 -12.30 -17.55
N ALA A 473 17.09 -11.34 -16.78
CA ALA A 473 17.24 -9.92 -17.09
C ALA A 473 18.71 -9.54 -17.27
N MET A 474 19.58 -9.93 -16.34
CA MET A 474 21.01 -9.61 -16.37
C MET A 474 21.77 -10.29 -17.50
N LYS A 475 21.45 -11.56 -17.83
CA LYS A 475 22.18 -12.34 -18.84
C LYS A 475 21.67 -12.13 -20.26
N ASN A 476 20.38 -11.89 -20.46
CA ASN A 476 19.73 -12.00 -21.77
C ASN A 476 18.96 -10.75 -22.20
N VAL A 477 18.60 -9.85 -21.28
CA VAL A 477 17.77 -8.67 -21.58
C VAL A 477 18.63 -7.42 -21.59
N LEU A 478 19.17 -7.03 -20.43
CA LEU A 478 19.95 -5.79 -20.27
C LEU A 478 21.18 -5.68 -21.19
N PRO A 479 21.92 -6.77 -21.52
CA PRO A 479 23.05 -6.67 -22.44
C PRO A 479 22.68 -6.24 -23.87
N LYS A 480 21.40 -6.32 -24.25
CA LYS A 480 20.92 -5.89 -25.57
C LYS A 480 20.78 -4.38 -25.68
N ASP A 481 20.64 -3.68 -24.55
CA ASP A 481 20.62 -2.23 -24.53
C ASP A 481 22.04 -1.66 -24.48
N LYS A 482 22.49 -1.12 -25.61
CA LYS A 482 23.84 -0.55 -25.78
C LYS A 482 24.11 0.67 -24.88
N ARG A 483 23.08 1.22 -24.21
CA ARG A 483 23.24 2.29 -23.22
C ARG A 483 23.77 1.76 -21.89
N LEU A 484 23.73 0.45 -21.65
CA LEU A 484 24.04 -0.18 -20.37
C LEU A 484 25.40 -0.90 -20.39
N ASP A 485 26.14 -0.78 -19.29
CA ASP A 485 27.35 -1.55 -19.01
C ASP A 485 27.06 -2.54 -17.88
N VAL A 486 26.48 -3.68 -18.26
CA VAL A 486 26.13 -4.76 -17.33
C VAL A 486 27.35 -5.42 -16.67
N LYS A 487 28.57 -5.22 -17.20
CA LYS A 487 29.80 -5.75 -16.57
C LYS A 487 30.19 -4.95 -15.33
N ARG A 488 29.66 -3.74 -15.18
CA ARG A 488 29.75 -2.87 -14.00
C ARG A 488 28.37 -2.74 -13.37
N ALA A 489 27.83 -3.87 -12.91
CA ALA A 489 26.54 -3.94 -12.25
C ALA A 489 26.67 -4.11 -10.73
N ALA A 490 25.76 -3.48 -9.99
CA ALA A 490 25.54 -3.73 -8.57
C ALA A 490 24.07 -4.09 -8.32
N VAL A 491 23.78 -4.86 -7.28
CA VAL A 491 22.42 -5.22 -6.85
C VAL A 491 22.11 -4.65 -5.47
N VAL A 492 20.91 -4.12 -5.28
CA VAL A 492 20.46 -3.52 -4.03
C VAL A 492 18.98 -3.79 -3.80
N GLY A 493 18.58 -3.98 -2.55
CA GLY A 493 17.16 -4.17 -2.22
C GLY A 493 16.88 -4.12 -0.73
N ARG A 494 15.60 -3.99 -0.38
CA ARG A 494 15.12 -3.81 1.00
C ARG A 494 14.20 -4.95 1.43
N SER A 495 14.30 -5.41 2.68
CA SER A 495 13.41 -6.45 3.23
C SER A 495 13.44 -7.70 2.33
N TYR A 496 12.33 -8.13 1.71
CA TYR A 496 12.38 -9.22 0.72
C TYR A 496 13.38 -8.96 -0.42
N GLY A 497 13.47 -7.73 -0.93
CA GLY A 497 14.48 -7.36 -1.93
C GLY A 497 15.91 -7.43 -1.38
N GLY A 498 16.08 -7.27 -0.07
CA GLY A 498 17.35 -7.50 0.63
C GLY A 498 17.69 -8.98 0.70
N TYR A 499 16.73 -9.84 1.07
CA TYR A 499 16.84 -11.30 0.96
C TYR A 499 17.23 -11.71 -0.46
N MET A 500 16.51 -11.21 -1.47
CA MET A 500 16.81 -11.52 -2.87
C MET A 500 18.18 -10.97 -3.30
N THR A 501 18.59 -9.81 -2.79
CA THR A 501 19.95 -9.27 -3.04
C THR A 501 21.03 -10.24 -2.53
N LEU A 502 20.85 -10.82 -1.34
CA LEU A 502 21.78 -11.81 -0.79
C LEU A 502 21.73 -13.13 -1.57
N ILE A 503 20.54 -13.60 -1.99
CA ILE A 503 20.39 -14.77 -2.86
C ILE A 503 21.12 -14.55 -4.20
N GLN A 504 20.94 -13.39 -4.84
CA GLN A 504 21.62 -13.05 -6.09
C GLN A 504 23.14 -12.98 -5.91
N ALA A 505 23.61 -12.40 -4.81
CA ALA A 505 25.04 -12.28 -4.53
C ALA A 505 25.70 -13.64 -4.21
N GLY A 506 25.03 -14.49 -3.43
CA GLY A 506 25.55 -15.81 -3.03
C GLY A 506 25.44 -16.88 -4.12
N MET A 507 24.35 -16.89 -4.91
CA MET A 507 24.15 -17.92 -5.94
C MET A 507 24.61 -17.51 -7.34
N HIS A 508 24.73 -16.20 -7.59
CA HIS A 508 25.13 -15.65 -8.89
C HIS A 508 26.21 -14.56 -8.78
N PRO A 509 27.31 -14.79 -8.05
CA PRO A 509 28.32 -13.77 -7.76
C PRO A 509 28.94 -13.15 -9.03
N ASP A 510 29.06 -13.93 -10.11
CA ASP A 510 29.62 -13.47 -11.39
C ASP A 510 28.84 -12.31 -12.04
N LEU A 511 27.57 -12.12 -11.68
CA LEU A 511 26.73 -11.06 -12.23
C LEU A 511 27.01 -9.68 -11.61
N TRP A 512 27.64 -9.63 -10.43
CA TRP A 512 27.65 -8.43 -9.60
C TRP A 512 29.07 -8.02 -9.20
N LYS A 513 29.33 -6.71 -9.24
CA LYS A 513 30.56 -6.10 -8.71
C LYS A 513 30.38 -5.58 -7.29
N ALA A 514 29.15 -5.38 -6.86
CA ALA A 514 28.78 -5.02 -5.50
C ALA A 514 27.34 -5.46 -5.20
N SER A 515 27.06 -5.73 -3.93
CA SER A 515 25.72 -5.99 -3.41
C SER A 515 25.48 -5.12 -2.17
N CYS A 516 24.24 -4.66 -1.98
CA CYS A 516 23.83 -3.91 -0.80
C CYS A 516 22.47 -4.40 -0.32
N ASP A 517 22.48 -5.18 0.76
CA ASP A 517 21.27 -5.58 1.48
C ASP A 517 20.85 -4.48 2.46
N MET A 518 19.58 -4.06 2.37
CA MET A 518 18.92 -3.24 3.38
C MET A 518 17.95 -4.12 4.19
N PHE A 519 18.48 -4.67 5.30
CA PHE A 519 17.74 -5.37 6.35
C PHE A 519 16.81 -6.48 5.82
N GLY A 520 17.33 -7.28 4.89
CA GLY A 520 16.67 -8.47 4.38
C GLY A 520 16.79 -9.68 5.32
N PRO A 521 15.81 -10.60 5.29
CA PRO A 521 15.95 -11.89 5.96
C PRO A 521 17.20 -12.64 5.47
N TYR A 522 18.15 -12.91 6.35
CA TYR A 522 19.37 -13.66 6.05
C TYR A 522 19.25 -15.17 6.36
N ASP A 523 18.40 -15.50 7.33
CA ASP A 523 18.10 -16.85 7.79
C ASP A 523 16.59 -16.98 7.99
N LEU A 524 15.93 -17.77 7.15
CA LEU A 524 14.47 -17.90 7.16
C LEU A 524 13.96 -18.58 8.44
N LEU A 525 14.78 -19.39 9.11
CA LEU A 525 14.41 -20.01 10.39
C LEU A 525 14.34 -18.95 11.50
N THR A 526 15.44 -18.21 11.69
CA THR A 526 15.51 -17.13 12.68
C THR A 526 14.47 -16.03 12.37
N PHE A 527 14.20 -15.77 11.08
CA PHE A 527 13.13 -14.86 10.67
C PHE A 527 11.75 -15.34 11.17
N SER A 528 11.37 -16.59 10.86
CA SER A 528 10.09 -17.17 11.29
C SER A 528 9.93 -17.23 12.82
N GLU A 529 11.02 -17.35 13.57
CA GLU A 529 11.02 -17.32 15.04
C GLU A 529 10.77 -15.92 15.60
N ARG A 530 11.33 -14.87 14.98
CA ARG A 530 11.41 -13.49 15.51
C ARG A 530 10.32 -12.54 15.02
N ILE A 531 9.59 -12.87 13.96
CA ILE A 531 8.43 -12.08 13.54
C ILE A 531 7.37 -11.99 14.66
N PRO A 532 6.54 -10.93 14.67
CA PRO A 532 5.45 -10.79 15.65
C PRO A 532 4.58 -12.05 15.74
N GLU A 533 4.05 -12.36 16.92
CA GLU A 533 3.19 -13.54 17.13
C GLU A 533 2.01 -13.58 16.14
N THR A 534 1.36 -12.44 15.90
CA THR A 534 0.26 -12.29 14.94
C THR A 534 0.65 -12.51 13.48
N TRP A 535 1.95 -12.45 13.14
CA TRP A 535 2.43 -12.68 11.77
C TRP A 535 2.76 -14.16 11.51
N LYS A 536 3.09 -14.92 12.56
CA LYS A 536 3.50 -16.34 12.44
C LYS A 536 2.49 -17.21 11.70
N PRO A 537 1.17 -17.12 11.97
CA PRO A 537 0.19 -17.92 11.24
C PRO A 537 0.24 -17.71 9.71
N TYR A 538 0.34 -16.46 9.27
CA TYR A 538 0.43 -16.12 7.84
C TYR A 538 1.71 -16.69 7.21
N PHE A 539 2.88 -16.47 7.81
CA PHE A 539 4.16 -16.94 7.24
C PHE A 539 4.28 -18.47 7.25
N LYS A 540 3.67 -19.17 8.21
CA LYS A 540 3.57 -20.64 8.17
C LYS A 540 2.83 -21.12 6.92
N ILE A 541 1.81 -20.39 6.45
CA ILE A 541 1.04 -20.74 5.26
C ILE A 541 1.75 -20.26 3.99
N ALA A 542 2.25 -19.02 3.96
CA ALA A 542 2.79 -18.39 2.76
C ALA A 542 4.24 -18.81 2.44
N LEU A 543 5.05 -19.11 3.45
CA LEU A 543 6.49 -19.38 3.30
C LEU A 543 6.87 -20.82 3.70
N GLY A 544 6.46 -21.27 4.88
CA GLY A 544 6.87 -22.57 5.43
C GLY A 544 6.73 -22.64 6.95
N ASP A 545 6.32 -23.80 7.47
CA ASP A 545 6.31 -24.09 8.90
C ASP A 545 7.64 -24.73 9.33
N PRO A 546 8.49 -24.00 10.08
CA PRO A 546 9.79 -24.52 10.52
C PRO A 546 9.71 -25.70 11.49
N GLU A 547 8.52 -26.02 12.03
CA GLU A 547 8.28 -27.17 12.91
C GLU A 547 8.15 -28.50 12.13
N LYS A 548 7.87 -28.44 10.83
CA LYS A 548 7.80 -29.63 9.96
C LYS A 548 9.17 -29.88 9.33
N ALA A 549 9.70 -31.09 9.48
CA ALA A 549 11.07 -31.42 9.06
C ALA A 549 11.37 -31.10 7.57
N GLU A 550 10.44 -31.44 6.66
CA GLU A 550 10.60 -31.19 5.22
C GLU A 550 10.56 -29.69 4.89
N GLU A 551 9.60 -28.95 5.45
CA GLU A 551 9.49 -27.50 5.24
C GLU A 551 10.67 -26.75 5.88
N ARG A 552 11.17 -27.23 7.04
CA ARG A 552 12.40 -26.72 7.65
C ARG A 552 13.61 -26.88 6.72
N ALA A 553 13.78 -28.06 6.10
CA ALA A 553 14.87 -28.29 5.17
C ALA A 553 14.79 -27.33 3.97
N PHE A 554 13.58 -27.11 3.43
CA PHE A 554 13.32 -26.11 2.40
C PHE A 554 13.71 -24.69 2.85
N LEU A 555 13.30 -24.26 4.06
CA LEU A 555 13.66 -22.94 4.58
C LEU A 555 15.18 -22.77 4.75
N VAL A 556 15.90 -23.81 5.15
CA VAL A 556 17.37 -23.81 5.21
C VAL A 556 17.98 -23.68 3.82
N GLU A 557 17.51 -24.46 2.86
CA GLU A 557 17.97 -24.38 1.47
C GLU A 557 17.76 -22.99 0.87
N ARG A 558 16.59 -22.38 1.14
CA ARG A 558 16.23 -21.04 0.65
C ARG A 558 16.81 -19.90 1.49
N SER A 559 17.56 -20.18 2.56
CA SER A 559 18.20 -19.12 3.37
C SER A 559 19.50 -18.63 2.73
N PRO A 560 19.71 -17.31 2.59
CA PRO A 560 20.94 -16.77 2.02
C PRO A 560 22.22 -17.25 2.70
N LYS A 561 22.19 -17.49 4.03
CA LYS A 561 23.34 -18.01 4.78
C LYS A 561 23.93 -19.31 4.21
N THR A 562 23.11 -20.11 3.53
CA THR A 562 23.49 -21.40 2.95
C THR A 562 24.38 -21.24 1.71
N HIS A 563 24.38 -20.05 1.09
CA HIS A 563 25.00 -19.80 -0.22
C HIS A 563 26.23 -18.88 -0.17
N LEU A 564 26.77 -18.58 1.02
CA LEU A 564 27.88 -17.62 1.18
C LEU A 564 29.24 -18.10 0.63
N HIS A 565 29.44 -19.41 0.49
CA HIS A 565 30.72 -20.01 0.13
C HIS A 565 30.76 -20.55 -1.30
N ASN A 566 29.74 -20.24 -2.11
CA ASN A 566 29.63 -20.70 -3.50
C ASN A 566 30.54 -19.95 -4.46
#